data_AF-A0A537VWG3-F1
#
_entry.id   AF-A0A537VWG3-F1
#
_cell.length_a   1.000
_cell.length_b   1.000
_cell.length_c   1.000
_cell.angle_alpha   90.00
_cell.angle_beta   90.00
_cell.angle_gamma   90.00
#
_symmetry.space_group_name_H-M   'P 1'
#
loop_
_entity.id
_entity.type
_entity.pdbx_description
1 polymer ?
#
loop_
_entity_poly.entity_id
_entity_poly.type
_entity_poly.pdbx_seq_one_letter_code
_entity_poly.pdbx_strand_id
1 'polypeptide(L)'
;MAEHATESHDEDAVADAVRDYTRRHVVDLLTKRGLADSPALEVCPRCGERTIHPDVPATYSIDRRDRGRICAACASVTEVLKIMLPRFETDVGGEGDG
;
A
#
# COMPACT_ATOMS: atom_id res chain seq x y z
N MET A 1 23.99 -21.86 7.50
CA MET A 1 23.11 -21.43 6.39
C MET A 1 21.68 -21.47 6.91
N ALA A 2 21.25 -20.44 7.65
CA ALA A 2 19.93 -20.37 8.24
C ALA A 2 19.62 -18.90 8.59
N GLU A 3 19.37 -18.08 7.59
CA GLU A 3 19.10 -16.64 7.78
C GLU A 3 18.29 -16.07 6.61
N HIS A 4 17.15 -16.68 6.25
CA HIS A 4 16.23 -16.09 5.26
C HIS A 4 14.75 -16.49 5.42
N ALA A 5 14.35 -17.23 6.47
CA ALA A 5 12.97 -17.76 6.59
C ALA A 5 12.06 -16.94 7.54
N THR A 6 12.63 -16.06 8.35
CA THR A 6 11.89 -15.26 9.33
C THR A 6 11.40 -13.93 8.76
N GLU A 7 12.22 -13.24 7.95
CA GLU A 7 11.91 -11.89 7.45
C GLU A 7 10.64 -11.83 6.59
N SER A 8 10.42 -12.81 5.70
CA SER A 8 9.27 -12.81 4.80
C SER A 8 7.91 -12.88 5.51
N HIS A 9 7.83 -13.58 6.64
CA HIS A 9 6.57 -13.71 7.40
C HIS A 9 6.21 -12.42 8.14
N ASP A 10 7.20 -11.66 8.61
CA ASP A 10 6.99 -10.38 9.27
C ASP A 10 6.53 -9.31 8.27
N GLU A 11 7.07 -9.31 7.06
CA GLU A 11 6.69 -8.37 6.01
C GLU A 11 5.24 -8.55 5.54
N ASP A 12 4.81 -9.80 5.31
CA ASP A 12 3.43 -10.12 4.95
C ASP A 12 2.47 -9.73 6.08
N ALA A 13 2.84 -10.00 7.34
CA ALA A 13 2.04 -9.61 8.51
C ALA A 13 1.88 -8.09 8.63
N VAL A 14 2.97 -7.33 8.41
CA VAL A 14 2.91 -5.86 8.40
C VAL A 14 2.09 -5.35 7.22
N ALA A 15 2.24 -5.94 6.03
CA ALA A 15 1.46 -5.59 4.86
C ALA A 15 -0.06 -5.77 5.10
N ASP A 16 -0.47 -6.89 5.69
CA ASP A 16 -1.87 -7.13 6.03
C ASP A 16 -2.37 -6.19 7.12
N ALA A 17 -1.57 -5.93 8.17
CA ALA A 17 -1.93 -4.99 9.22
C ALA A 17 -2.13 -3.57 8.69
N VAL A 18 -1.24 -3.09 7.82
CA VAL A 18 -1.35 -1.78 7.17
C VAL A 18 -2.58 -1.74 6.25
N ARG A 19 -2.83 -2.80 5.48
CA ARG A 19 -4.00 -2.88 4.61
C ARG A 19 -5.29 -2.76 5.41
N ASP A 20 -5.44 -3.56 6.47
CA ASP A 20 -6.65 -3.57 7.29
C ASP A 20 -6.85 -2.25 8.03
N TYR A 21 -5.79 -1.69 8.61
CA TYR A 21 -5.84 -0.39 9.28
C TYR A 21 -6.31 0.73 8.35
N THR A 22 -5.65 0.88 7.18
CA THR A 22 -5.99 1.93 6.22
C THR A 22 -7.39 1.73 5.66
N ARG A 23 -7.76 0.48 5.33
CA ARG A 23 -9.10 0.13 4.86
C ARG A 23 -10.18 0.59 5.85
N ARG A 24 -10.04 0.27 7.14
CA ARG A 24 -11.00 0.67 8.17
C ARG A 24 -11.12 2.20 8.27
N HIS A 25 -10.00 2.92 8.20
CA HIS A 25 -10.01 4.38 8.23
C HIS A 25 -10.70 5.00 7.01
N VAL A 26 -10.50 4.42 5.82
CA VAL A 26 -11.20 4.87 4.60
C VAL A 26 -12.70 4.63 4.71
N VAL A 27 -13.12 3.46 5.19
CA VAL A 27 -14.55 3.14 5.38
C VAL A 27 -15.19 4.07 6.42
N ASP A 28 -14.51 4.33 7.53
CA ASP A 28 -14.98 5.28 8.56
C ASP A 28 -15.07 6.70 8.00
N LEU A 29 -14.08 7.15 7.23
CA LEU A 29 -14.11 8.45 6.54
C LEU A 29 -15.30 8.56 5.59
N LEU A 30 -15.55 7.54 4.77
CA LEU A 30 -16.68 7.51 3.84
C LEU A 30 -18.01 7.54 4.58
N THR A 31 -18.13 6.74 5.65
CA THR A 31 -19.32 6.71 6.51
C THR A 31 -19.59 8.09 7.12
N LYS A 32 -18.57 8.73 7.72
CA LYS A 32 -18.67 10.06 8.32
C LYS A 32 -19.05 11.15 7.32
N ARG A 33 -18.73 10.95 6.04
CA ARG A 33 -19.12 11.85 4.95
C ARG A 33 -20.45 11.51 4.29
N GLY A 34 -21.13 10.44 4.73
CA GLY A 34 -22.38 9.96 4.11
C GLY A 34 -22.16 9.38 2.70
N LEU A 35 -20.95 8.92 2.40
CA LEU A 35 -20.55 8.42 1.08
C LEU A 35 -20.41 6.90 1.03
N ALA A 36 -20.68 6.19 2.13
CA ALA A 36 -20.53 4.73 2.23
C ALA A 36 -21.31 3.95 1.15
N ASP A 37 -22.48 4.48 0.75
CA ASP A 37 -23.34 3.89 -0.29
C ASP A 37 -23.33 4.70 -1.59
N SER A 38 -22.36 5.61 -1.76
CA SER A 38 -22.32 6.50 -2.92
C SER A 38 -22.22 5.68 -4.21
N PRO A 39 -23.05 5.97 -5.24
CA PRO A 39 -22.95 5.31 -6.54
C PRO A 39 -21.61 5.62 -7.22
N ALA A 40 -20.95 6.72 -6.84
CA ALA A 40 -19.64 7.10 -7.35
C ALA A 40 -18.48 6.27 -6.75
N LEU A 41 -18.75 5.36 -5.81
CA LEU A 41 -17.72 4.45 -5.32
C LEU A 41 -17.30 3.46 -6.40
N GLU A 42 -16.00 3.49 -6.71
CA GLU A 42 -15.32 2.63 -7.67
C GLU A 42 -14.66 1.44 -6.96
N VAL A 43 -14.49 0.34 -7.71
CA VAL A 43 -13.82 -0.88 -7.26
C VAL A 43 -12.32 -0.77 -7.49
N CYS A 44 -11.53 -1.07 -6.47
CA CYS A 44 -10.09 -1.13 -6.58
C CYS A 44 -9.66 -2.29 -7.50
N PRO A 45 -8.87 -2.04 -8.56
CA PRO A 45 -8.45 -3.09 -9.49
C PRO A 45 -7.47 -4.10 -8.87
N ARG A 46 -6.85 -3.78 -7.71
CA ARG A 46 -5.90 -4.68 -7.04
C ARG A 46 -6.54 -5.63 -6.03
N CYS A 47 -7.42 -5.12 -5.17
CA CYS A 47 -8.03 -5.92 -4.10
C CYS A 47 -9.53 -6.19 -4.28
N GLY A 48 -10.17 -5.59 -5.29
CA GLY A 48 -11.61 -5.75 -5.53
C GLY A 48 -12.51 -4.99 -4.55
N GLU A 49 -11.96 -4.19 -3.64
CA GLU A 49 -12.76 -3.43 -2.68
C GLU A 49 -13.36 -2.16 -3.28
N ARG A 50 -14.64 -1.92 -2.98
CA ARG A 50 -15.38 -0.73 -3.41
C ARG A 50 -15.21 0.42 -2.42
N THR A 51 -14.01 1.00 -2.39
CA THR A 51 -13.64 2.05 -1.42
C THR A 51 -13.09 3.31 -2.07
N ILE A 52 -12.92 3.35 -3.40
CA ILE A 52 -12.39 4.51 -4.12
C ILE A 52 -13.53 5.50 -4.39
N HIS A 53 -13.40 6.74 -3.97
CA HIS A 53 -14.33 7.82 -4.34
C HIS A 53 -13.57 8.92 -5.10
N PRO A 54 -13.97 9.28 -6.35
CA PRO A 54 -13.24 10.25 -7.17
C PRO A 54 -13.02 11.61 -6.49
N ASP A 55 -14.05 12.10 -5.80
CA ASP A 55 -14.02 13.40 -5.12
C ASP A 55 -13.41 13.37 -3.72
N VAL A 56 -12.94 12.22 -3.25
CA VAL A 56 -12.30 12.08 -1.93
C VAL A 56 -10.89 11.52 -2.13
N PRO A 57 -9.88 12.39 -2.32
CA PRO A 57 -8.50 11.99 -2.59
C PRO A 57 -7.89 11.03 -1.57
N ALA A 58 -8.34 11.11 -0.31
CA ALA A 58 -7.89 10.22 0.76
C ALA A 58 -8.26 8.74 0.56
N THR A 59 -9.15 8.43 -0.39
CA THR A 59 -9.59 7.05 -0.64
C THR A 59 -8.76 6.31 -1.68
N TYR A 60 -7.92 7.01 -2.45
CA TYR A 60 -7.15 6.42 -3.53
C TYR A 60 -5.76 7.03 -3.70
N SER A 61 -4.96 6.38 -4.52
CA SER A 61 -3.72 6.95 -5.04
C SER A 61 -3.59 6.57 -6.51
N ILE A 62 -2.80 7.35 -7.25
CA ILE A 62 -2.49 7.04 -8.64
C ILE A 62 -1.36 6.02 -8.66
N ASP A 63 -1.65 4.84 -9.16
CA ASP A 63 -0.64 3.83 -9.43
C ASP A 63 0.24 4.28 -10.59
N ARG A 64 1.55 4.38 -10.37
CA ARG A 64 2.49 4.86 -11.40
C ARG A 64 2.74 3.86 -12.53
N ARG A 65 2.48 2.56 -12.32
CA ARG A 65 2.69 1.51 -13.34
C ARG A 65 1.57 1.55 -14.38
N ASP A 66 0.33 1.66 -13.93
CA ASP A 66 -0.84 1.56 -14.79
C ASP A 66 -1.58 2.90 -15.01
N ARG A 67 -1.11 3.99 -14.38
CA ARG A 67 -1.78 5.31 -14.32
C ARG A 67 -3.23 5.28 -13.82
N GLY A 68 -3.67 4.14 -13.28
CA GLY A 68 -5.01 3.92 -12.73
C GLY A 68 -5.11 4.31 -11.25
N ARG A 69 -6.34 4.47 -10.76
CA ARG A 69 -6.61 4.68 -9.33
C ARG A 69 -6.61 3.34 -8.61
N ILE A 70 -5.81 3.24 -7.55
CA ILE A 70 -5.84 2.12 -6.60
C ILE A 70 -6.33 2.64 -5.25
N CYS A 71 -6.97 1.80 -4.44
CA CYS A 71 -7.42 2.23 -3.12
C CYS A 71 -6.23 2.59 -2.22
N ALA A 72 -6.47 3.49 -1.27
CA ALA A 72 -5.45 3.95 -0.35
C ALA A 72 -4.81 2.80 0.46
N ALA A 73 -5.56 1.73 0.74
CA ALA A 73 -5.04 0.54 1.42
C ALA A 73 -3.96 -0.18 0.58
N CYS A 74 -4.24 -0.47 -0.69
CA CYS A 74 -3.24 -1.08 -1.60
C CYS A 74 -2.02 -0.18 -1.82
N ALA A 75 -2.24 1.14 -1.89
CA ALA A 75 -1.16 2.11 -2.00
C ALA A 75 -0.28 2.09 -0.74
N SER A 76 -0.88 2.11 0.44
CA SER A 76 -0.16 2.09 1.73
C SER A 76 0.71 0.85 1.89
N VAL A 77 0.22 -0.32 1.48
CA VAL A 77 1.01 -1.56 1.47
C VAL A 77 2.24 -1.42 0.57
N THR A 78 2.07 -0.82 -0.60
CA THR A 78 3.19 -0.63 -1.54
C THR A 78 4.24 0.33 -0.94
N GLU A 79 3.82 1.38 -0.24
CA GLU A 79 4.74 2.32 0.41
C GLU A 79 5.45 1.71 1.62
N VAL A 80 4.75 0.97 2.49
CA VAL A 80 5.39 0.33 3.65
C VAL A 80 6.39 -0.74 3.21
N LEU A 81 6.07 -1.52 2.18
CA LEU A 81 6.99 -2.53 1.65
C LEU A 81 8.24 -1.89 1.02
N LYS A 82 8.14 -0.70 0.41
CA LYS A 82 9.36 0.02 -0.05
C LYS A 82 10.27 0.45 1.09
N ILE A 83 9.71 0.73 2.27
CA ILE A 83 10.48 1.11 3.46
C ILE A 83 11.13 -0.13 4.07
N MET A 84 10.39 -1.24 4.14
CA MET A 84 10.87 -2.50 4.76
C MET A 84 11.83 -3.29 3.85
N LEU A 85 11.67 -3.18 2.52
CA LEU A 85 12.56 -3.75 1.52
C LEU A 85 13.35 -2.63 0.82
N PRO A 86 14.31 -1.99 1.50
CA PRO A 86 15.26 -1.13 0.81
C PRO A 86 16.08 -2.06 -0.09
N ARG A 87 15.70 -2.15 -1.36
CA ARG A 87 16.56 -2.76 -2.38
C ARG A 87 17.83 -1.94 -2.40
N PHE A 88 18.89 -2.50 -1.82
CA PHE A 88 20.27 -2.03 -1.78
C PHE A 88 20.59 -0.94 -2.80
N GLU A 89 20.51 0.32 -2.39
CA GLU A 89 21.32 1.40 -2.95
C GLU A 89 22.53 1.59 -2.03
N THR A 90 23.50 0.67 -2.13
CA THR A 90 24.91 0.95 -1.84
C THR A 90 25.75 0.07 -2.77
N ASP A 91 25.68 0.37 -4.07
CA ASP A 91 26.86 0.30 -4.92
C ASP A 91 27.56 1.66 -4.77
N VAL A 92 28.40 1.78 -3.74
CA VAL A 92 29.43 2.83 -3.67
C VAL A 92 30.74 2.08 -3.48
N GLY A 93 31.43 1.90 -4.60
CA GLY A 93 32.73 1.26 -4.68
C GLY A 93 33.80 1.97 -3.85
N GLY A 94 34.82 1.19 -3.49
CA GLY A 94 36.04 1.66 -2.87
C GLY A 94 37.06 0.55 -2.88
N GLU A 95 37.81 0.46 -3.98
CA GLU A 95 39.06 -0.30 -4.10
C GLU A 95 39.98 -0.07 -2.89
N GLY A 96 40.60 -1.14 -2.42
CA GLY A 96 41.60 -1.12 -1.36
C GLY A 96 42.41 -2.40 -1.37
N ASP A 97 43.18 -2.60 -2.43
CA ASP A 97 44.31 -3.54 -2.48
C ASP A 97 45.41 -2.99 -1.57
N GLY A 98 45.89 -3.82 -0.65
CA GLY A 98 46.97 -3.52 0.29
C GLY A 98 47.74 -4.77 0.64
#